data_AF-A0A968P8E6-F1
#
_entry.id   AF-A0A968P8E6-F1
#
_cell.length_a   1.000
_cell.length_b   1.000
_cell.length_c   1.000
_cell.angle_alpha   90.00
_cell.angle_beta   90.00
_cell.angle_gamma   90.00
#
_symmetry.space_group_name_H-M   'P 1'
#
loop_
_entity.id
_entity.type
_entity.pdbx_description
1 polymer ?
#
loop_
_entity_poly.entity_id
_entity_poly.type
_entity_poly.pdbx_seq_one_letter_code
_entity_poly.pdbx_strand_id
1 'polypeptide(L)'
;MNNATRGLFSVASLAVAKRGIVLLNFAREGIIEEAALEQGLHDGTLGGYVSDFPHGQLIKHPKVIAFPHLGASTLEAEENCALMVVDQLREYLEHGNISNSVNFPNMQLARAGQARVCVANLNRPNMIGQLSHVFGAHSVNISQMQNAS
;
A
#
# COMPACT_ATOMS: atom_id res chain seq x y z
N MET A 1 -1.90 -4.30 -5.85
CA MET A 1 -2.04 -5.67 -6.39
C MET A 1 -0.64 -6.14 -6.77
N ASN A 2 -0.31 -7.40 -6.51
CA ASN A 2 0.95 -8.03 -6.93
C ASN A 2 0.67 -9.38 -7.61
N ASN A 3 1.72 -10.05 -8.10
CA ASN A 3 1.60 -11.33 -8.81
C ASN A 3 0.94 -12.45 -7.97
N ALA A 4 1.09 -12.43 -6.65
CA ALA A 4 0.50 -13.43 -5.77
C ALA A 4 -1.00 -13.25 -5.55
N THR A 5 -1.52 -12.03 -5.74
CA THR A 5 -2.94 -11.69 -5.49
C THR A 5 -3.80 -11.63 -6.74
N ARG A 6 -3.19 -11.63 -7.93
CA ARG A 6 -3.90 -11.52 -9.21
C ARG A 6 -4.59 -12.85 -9.51
N GLY A 7 -5.89 -12.81 -9.83
CA GLY A 7 -6.67 -14.00 -10.17
C GLY A 7 -6.76 -15.03 -9.04
N LEU A 8 -6.70 -14.57 -7.79
CA LEU A 8 -6.79 -15.43 -6.61
C LEU A 8 -8.10 -16.22 -6.58
N PHE A 9 -9.17 -15.66 -7.14
CA PHE A 9 -10.38 -16.40 -7.49
C PHE A 9 -10.50 -16.49 -9.01
N SER A 10 -10.42 -17.71 -9.53
CA SER A 10 -10.39 -18.02 -10.97
C SER A 10 -11.52 -18.98 -11.35
N VAL A 11 -11.61 -19.33 -12.64
CA VAL A 11 -12.56 -20.35 -13.11
C VAL A 11 -12.35 -21.69 -12.39
N ALA A 12 -11.10 -22.05 -12.08
CA ALA A 12 -10.79 -23.25 -11.31
C ALA A 12 -11.35 -23.20 -9.87
N SER A 13 -11.43 -22.00 -9.28
CA SER A 13 -12.03 -21.80 -7.96
C SER A 13 -13.53 -22.15 -7.94
N LEU A 14 -14.24 -22.00 -9.07
CA LEU A 14 -15.66 -22.36 -9.17
C LEU A 14 -15.90 -23.86 -8.95
N ALA A 15 -14.99 -24.72 -9.40
CA ALA A 15 -15.14 -26.18 -9.30
C ALA A 15 -15.17 -26.70 -7.85
N VAL A 16 -14.56 -25.96 -6.93
CA VAL A 16 -14.50 -26.28 -5.50
C VAL A 16 -15.37 -25.36 -4.64
N ALA A 17 -15.99 -24.36 -5.27
CA ALA A 17 -16.89 -23.43 -4.60
C ALA A 17 -18.22 -24.13 -4.26
N LYS A 18 -18.79 -23.80 -3.11
CA LYS A 18 -20.17 -24.18 -2.81
C LYS A 18 -21.09 -23.43 -3.78
N ARG A 19 -22.14 -24.10 -4.25
CA ARG A 19 -23.14 -23.47 -5.12
C ARG A 19 -23.90 -22.38 -4.36
N GLY A 20 -24.13 -21.24 -5.00
CA GLY A 20 -24.83 -20.09 -4.43
C GLY A 20 -23.99 -19.19 -3.53
N ILE A 21 -22.66 -19.30 -3.52
CA ILE A 21 -21.80 -18.40 -2.72
C ILE A 21 -21.91 -16.96 -3.21
N VAL A 22 -21.66 -16.01 -2.31
CA VAL A 22 -21.56 -14.59 -2.63
C VAL A 22 -20.12 -14.15 -2.51
N LEU A 23 -19.57 -13.55 -3.56
CA LEU A 23 -18.23 -12.97 -3.54
C LEU A 23 -18.30 -11.50 -3.12
N LEU A 24 -17.40 -11.10 -2.22
CA LEU A 24 -17.23 -9.73 -1.76
C LEU A 24 -15.82 -9.26 -2.12
N ASN A 25 -15.68 -8.23 -2.96
CA ASN A 25 -14.38 -7.66 -3.30
C ASN A 25 -14.33 -6.15 -3.02
N PHE A 26 -13.73 -5.80 -1.89
CA PHE A 26 -13.44 -4.42 -1.49
C PHE A 26 -11.93 -4.17 -1.36
N ALA A 27 -11.11 -5.07 -1.91
CA ALA A 27 -9.66 -5.02 -1.77
C ALA A 27 -9.00 -4.34 -2.98
N ARG A 28 -8.97 -5.02 -4.13
CA ARG A 28 -8.41 -4.51 -5.39
C ARG A 28 -9.12 -5.13 -6.59
N GLU A 29 -9.20 -4.36 -7.67
CA GLU A 29 -9.55 -4.89 -8.99
C GLU A 29 -8.54 -5.98 -9.42
N GLY A 30 -9.01 -7.00 -10.14
CA GLY A 30 -8.19 -8.10 -10.66
C GLY A 30 -7.85 -9.23 -9.68
N ILE A 31 -8.35 -9.17 -8.43
CA ILE A 31 -8.27 -10.31 -7.49
C ILE A 31 -9.16 -11.47 -7.95
N ILE A 32 -10.31 -11.15 -8.54
CA ILE A 32 -11.25 -12.12 -9.09
C ILE A 32 -11.18 -12.00 -10.61
N GLU A 33 -11.03 -13.13 -11.31
CA GLU A 33 -11.04 -13.16 -12.77
C GLU A 33 -12.44 -12.86 -13.31
N GLU A 34 -12.51 -12.04 -14.36
CA GLU A 34 -13.78 -11.69 -15.02
C GLU A 34 -14.50 -12.94 -15.56
N ALA A 35 -13.75 -13.87 -16.17
CA ALA A 35 -14.30 -15.13 -16.66
C ALA A 35 -14.95 -15.97 -15.55
N ALA A 36 -14.39 -15.96 -14.34
CA ALA A 36 -14.96 -16.67 -13.19
C ALA A 36 -16.26 -16.01 -12.71
N LEU A 37 -16.31 -14.68 -12.74
CA LEU A 37 -17.53 -13.93 -12.40
C LEU A 37 -18.64 -14.23 -13.40
N GLU A 38 -18.36 -14.10 -14.71
CA GLU A 38 -19.33 -14.36 -15.76
C GLU A 38 -19.88 -15.78 -15.71
N GLN A 39 -18.98 -16.78 -15.69
CA GLN A 39 -19.37 -18.18 -15.66
C GLN A 39 -20.16 -18.52 -14.39
N GLY A 40 -19.64 -18.13 -13.23
CA GLY A 40 -20.24 -18.46 -11.95
C GLY A 40 -21.60 -17.78 -11.72
N LEU A 41 -21.76 -16.54 -12.19
CA LEU A 41 -23.06 -15.85 -12.13
C LEU A 41 -24.09 -16.49 -13.08
N HIS A 42 -23.65 -16.88 -14.28
CA HIS A 42 -24.49 -17.53 -15.29
C HIS A 42 -24.94 -18.93 -14.86
N ASP A 43 -24.01 -19.79 -14.40
CA ASP A 43 -24.31 -21.18 -14.01
C ASP A 43 -24.93 -21.33 -12.62
N GLY A 44 -24.99 -20.23 -11.85
CA GLY A 44 -25.58 -20.15 -10.52
C GLY A 44 -24.67 -20.65 -9.39
N THR A 45 -23.41 -20.95 -9.67
CA THR A 45 -22.39 -21.20 -8.64
C THR A 45 -22.20 -19.97 -7.77
N LEU A 46 -22.23 -18.78 -8.37
CA LEU A 46 -22.29 -17.51 -7.66
C LEU A 46 -23.74 -17.07 -7.51
N GLY A 47 -24.18 -17.00 -6.25
CA GLY A 47 -25.46 -16.42 -5.84
C GLY A 47 -25.46 -14.90 -5.95
N GLY A 48 -24.28 -14.27 -5.91
CA GLY A 48 -24.11 -12.85 -6.13
C GLY A 48 -22.66 -12.39 -6.07
N TYR A 49 -22.45 -11.13 -6.45
CA TYR A 49 -21.15 -10.46 -6.39
C TYR A 49 -21.34 -9.03 -5.91
N VAL A 50 -20.61 -8.65 -4.86
CA VAL A 50 -20.60 -7.30 -4.33
C VAL A 50 -19.18 -6.76 -4.41
N SER A 51 -19.01 -5.59 -5.01
CA SER A 51 -17.68 -5.07 -5.33
C SER A 51 -17.63 -3.55 -5.22
N ASP A 52 -16.46 -3.04 -4.87
CA ASP A 52 -16.12 -1.61 -4.96
C ASP A 52 -15.50 -1.21 -6.32
N PHE A 53 -15.51 -2.16 -7.26
CA PHE A 53 -14.93 -2.04 -8.59
C PHE A 53 -16.03 -2.30 -9.64
N PRO A 54 -16.64 -1.25 -10.22
CA PRO A 54 -17.72 -1.41 -11.20
C PRO A 54 -17.18 -1.88 -12.56
N HIS A 55 -17.75 -2.97 -13.09
CA HIS A 55 -17.45 -3.47 -14.43
C HIS A 55 -18.62 -3.21 -15.38
N GLY A 56 -18.34 -2.59 -16.53
CA GLY A 56 -19.39 -2.16 -17.48
C GLY A 56 -20.33 -3.27 -17.96
N GLN A 57 -19.82 -4.51 -18.11
CA GLN A 57 -20.63 -5.66 -18.54
C GLN A 57 -21.52 -6.23 -17.42
N LEU A 58 -21.08 -6.13 -16.16
CA LEU A 58 -21.76 -6.71 -15.01
C LEU A 58 -22.64 -5.70 -14.25
N ILE A 59 -22.52 -4.40 -14.52
CA ILE A 59 -23.18 -3.33 -13.76
C ILE A 59 -24.72 -3.41 -13.78
N LYS A 60 -25.31 -4.04 -14.80
CA LYS A 60 -26.75 -4.25 -14.93
C LYS A 60 -27.20 -5.65 -14.50
N HIS A 61 -26.27 -6.51 -14.08
CA HIS A 61 -26.59 -7.88 -13.73
C HIS A 61 -27.38 -7.89 -12.40
N PRO A 62 -28.55 -8.57 -12.32
CA PRO A 62 -29.43 -8.48 -11.15
C PRO A 62 -28.85 -9.05 -9.85
N LYS A 63 -27.78 -9.83 -9.95
CA LYS A 63 -27.05 -10.40 -8.80
C LYS A 63 -25.75 -9.65 -8.46
N VAL A 64 -25.50 -8.50 -9.08
CA VAL A 64 -24.28 -7.71 -8.89
C VAL A 64 -24.63 -6.40 -8.22
N ILE A 65 -23.90 -6.07 -7.15
CA ILE A 65 -23.93 -4.76 -6.50
C ILE A 65 -22.54 -4.16 -6.64
N ALA A 66 -22.43 -3.06 -7.38
CA ALA A 66 -21.18 -2.37 -7.62
C ALA A 66 -21.21 -0.97 -7.02
N PHE A 67 -20.26 -0.67 -6.14
CA PHE A 67 -20.02 0.66 -5.59
C PHE A 67 -18.94 1.36 -6.41
N PRO A 68 -19.00 2.70 -6.57
CA PRO A 68 -18.03 3.45 -7.36
C PRO A 68 -16.77 3.80 -6.53
N HIS A 69 -16.04 2.78 -6.07
CA HIS A 69 -14.79 2.92 -5.32
C HIS A 69 -14.88 3.81 -4.07
N LEU A 70 -15.85 3.53 -3.20
CA LEU A 70 -16.22 4.33 -2.03
C LEU A 70 -15.68 3.77 -0.71
N GLY A 71 -14.86 2.71 -0.72
CA GLY A 71 -14.44 2.02 0.49
C GLY A 71 -13.75 2.89 1.55
N ALA A 72 -13.12 4.01 1.14
CA ALA A 72 -12.48 4.97 2.03
C ALA A 72 -13.15 6.37 2.02
N SER A 73 -14.31 6.51 1.38
CA SER A 73 -15.01 7.79 1.22
C SER A 73 -15.94 8.09 2.40
N THR A 74 -15.38 8.11 3.61
CA THR A 74 -16.10 8.55 4.82
C THR A 74 -15.34 9.67 5.50
N LEU A 75 -16.05 10.52 6.26
CA LEU A 75 -15.44 11.63 6.98
C LEU A 75 -14.35 11.15 7.95
N GLU A 76 -14.60 10.06 8.65
CA GLU A 76 -13.66 9.46 9.59
C GLU A 76 -12.41 8.93 8.89
N ALA A 77 -12.55 8.35 7.70
CA ALA A 77 -11.41 7.86 6.92
C ALA A 77 -10.54 9.02 6.41
N GLU A 78 -11.16 10.10 5.94
CA GLU A 78 -10.46 11.32 5.51
C GLU A 78 -9.72 11.99 6.67
N GLU A 79 -10.37 12.12 7.83
CA GLU A 79 -9.74 12.68 9.04
C GLU A 79 -8.53 11.83 9.48
N ASN A 80 -8.68 10.51 9.55
CA ASN A 80 -7.58 9.62 9.92
C ASN A 80 -6.41 9.68 8.92
N CYS A 81 -6.71 9.74 7.62
CA CYS A 81 -5.69 9.92 6.58
C CYS A 81 -4.96 11.26 6.73
N ALA A 82 -5.69 12.35 6.99
CA ALA A 82 -5.10 13.67 7.17
C ALA A 82 -4.17 13.71 8.38
N LEU A 83 -4.62 13.17 9.53
CA LEU A 83 -3.79 13.06 10.73
C LEU A 83 -2.52 12.25 10.48
N MET A 84 -2.65 11.09 9.83
CA MET A 84 -1.51 10.25 9.49
C MET A 84 -0.48 11.00 8.62
N VAL A 85 -0.93 11.73 7.60
CA VAL A 85 -0.04 12.49 6.71
C VAL A 85 0.66 13.63 7.46
N VAL A 86 -0.06 14.37 8.30
CA VAL A 86 0.50 15.46 9.09
C VAL A 86 1.55 14.93 10.08
N ASP A 87 1.26 13.82 10.76
CA ASP A 87 2.20 13.21 11.70
C ASP A 87 3.46 12.70 10.97
N GLN A 88 3.32 12.07 9.80
CA GLN A 88 4.46 11.62 8.99
C GLN A 88 5.30 12.79 8.47
N LEU A 89 4.67 13.89 8.07
CA LEU A 89 5.37 15.10 7.63
C LEU A 89 6.11 15.76 8.80
N ARG A 90 5.48 15.85 9.97
CA ARG A 90 6.11 16.37 11.19
C ARG A 90 7.32 15.54 11.58
N GLU A 91 7.17 14.21 11.63
CA GLU A 91 8.27 13.28 11.92
C GLU A 91 9.45 13.45 10.96
N TYR A 92 9.18 13.66 9.67
CA TYR A 92 10.23 13.92 8.69
C TYR A 92 10.90 15.29 8.88
N LEU A 93 10.13 16.37 9.01
CA LEU A 93 10.68 17.71 9.08
C LEU A 93 11.40 18.00 10.40
N GLU A 94 10.87 17.50 11.51
CA GLU A 94 11.40 17.76 12.86
C GLU A 94 12.46 16.74 13.29
N HIS A 95 12.31 15.49 12.83
CA HIS A 95 13.16 14.38 13.27
C HIS A 95 13.88 13.67 12.15
N GLY A 96 13.56 13.91 10.87
CA GLY A 96 14.18 13.19 9.75
C GLY A 96 13.75 11.73 9.65
N ASN A 97 12.71 11.33 10.38
CA ASN A 97 12.18 9.97 10.32
C ASN A 97 11.27 9.83 9.11
N ILE A 98 11.39 8.70 8.41
CA ILE A 98 10.61 8.36 7.22
C ILE A 98 9.87 7.07 7.50
N SER A 99 8.55 7.14 7.47
CA SER A 99 7.65 6.00 7.59
C SER A 99 6.59 6.05 6.51
N ASN A 100 6.25 4.90 5.95
CA ASN A 100 5.21 4.73 4.93
C ASN A 100 5.43 5.60 3.68
N SER A 101 6.68 5.96 3.39
CA SER A 101 6.98 6.64 2.14
C SER A 101 6.74 5.69 0.97
N VAL A 102 6.06 6.19 -0.05
CA VAL A 102 5.75 5.42 -1.27
C VAL A 102 6.92 5.43 -2.27
N ASN A 103 7.90 6.30 -2.07
CA ASN A 103 8.98 6.55 -3.02
C ASN A 103 10.36 6.74 -2.36
N PHE A 104 10.48 6.46 -1.06
CA PHE A 104 11.72 6.59 -0.32
C PHE A 104 11.84 5.48 0.73
N PRO A 105 13.05 4.99 1.06
CA PRO A 105 13.21 3.98 2.09
C PRO A 105 12.72 4.46 3.45
N ASN A 106 12.08 3.56 4.20
CA ASN A 106 11.76 3.80 5.60
C ASN A 106 13.05 3.88 6.42
N MET A 107 13.14 4.88 7.28
CA MET A 107 14.29 5.12 8.15
C MET A 107 13.83 5.78 9.44
N GLN A 108 14.25 5.25 10.58
CA GLN A 108 13.90 5.79 11.89
C GLN A 108 15.07 5.66 12.84
N LEU A 109 15.50 6.79 13.38
CA LEU A 109 16.55 6.86 14.36
C LEU A 109 16.06 7.75 15.51
N ALA A 110 16.08 7.25 16.75
CA ALA A 110 15.73 8.09 17.90
C ALA A 110 16.70 9.28 18.02
N ARG A 111 16.21 10.48 18.36
CA ARG A 111 17.10 11.64 18.52
C ARG A 111 18.09 11.38 19.67
N ALA A 112 19.37 11.51 19.35
CA ALA A 112 20.46 11.41 20.30
C ALA A 112 21.42 12.59 20.07
N GLY A 113 21.78 13.30 21.14
CA GLY A 113 22.68 14.45 21.07
C GLY A 113 22.00 15.77 20.65
N GLN A 114 22.82 16.77 20.33
CA GLN A 114 22.38 18.16 20.12
C GLN A 114 21.89 18.45 18.70
N ALA A 115 22.40 17.72 17.71
CA ALA A 115 22.11 17.97 16.30
C ALA A 115 21.90 16.65 15.54
N ARG A 116 21.14 16.74 14.44
CA ARG A 116 20.90 15.64 13.50
C ARG A 116 21.11 16.15 12.09
N VAL A 117 21.81 15.36 11.28
CA VAL A 117 22.00 15.62 9.85
C VAL A 117 21.36 14.49 9.07
N CYS A 118 20.47 14.84 8.14
CA CYS A 118 19.83 13.92 7.21
C CYS A 118 20.42 14.16 5.83
N VAL A 119 20.82 13.10 5.13
CA VAL A 119 21.41 13.19 3.80
C VAL A 119 20.66 12.26 2.85
N ALA A 120 20.13 12.82 1.76
CA ALA A 120 19.63 12.06 0.63
C ALA A 120 20.65 12.17 -0.51
N ASN A 121 21.09 11.03 -1.05
CA ASN A 121 22.12 10.99 -2.09
C ASN A 121 21.84 9.88 -3.10
N LEU A 122 22.48 9.98 -4.28
CA LEU A 122 22.51 8.88 -5.23
C LEU A 122 23.26 7.69 -4.64
N ASN A 123 22.77 6.48 -4.90
CA ASN A 123 23.39 5.25 -4.42
C ASN A 123 24.68 4.93 -5.21
N ARG A 124 25.78 5.59 -4.82
CA ARG A 124 27.13 5.40 -5.36
C ARG A 124 28.03 4.75 -4.30
N PRO A 125 29.00 3.90 -4.69
CA PRO A 125 29.96 3.34 -3.74
C PRO A 125 30.69 4.43 -2.94
N ASN A 126 31.02 4.10 -1.68
CA ASN A 126 31.81 4.95 -0.77
C ASN A 126 31.14 6.28 -0.31
N MET A 127 29.84 6.47 -0.48
CA MET A 127 29.16 7.70 -0.01
C MET A 127 29.19 7.86 1.52
N ILE A 128 28.95 6.78 2.28
CA ILE A 128 29.01 6.81 3.76
C ILE A 128 30.42 7.17 4.24
N GLY A 129 31.46 6.60 3.61
CA GLY A 129 32.85 6.88 3.96
C GLY A 129 33.23 8.35 3.75
N GLN A 130 32.80 8.94 2.63
CA GLN A 130 33.00 10.36 2.35
C GLN A 130 32.32 11.26 3.37
N LEU A 131 31.06 10.96 3.74
CA LEU A 131 30.33 11.72 4.74
C LEU A 131 31.00 11.66 6.11
N SER A 132 31.36 10.45 6.57
CA SER A 132 32.07 10.27 7.85
C SER A 132 33.41 11.00 7.89
N HIS A 133 34.15 11.04 6.78
CA HIS A 133 35.41 11.77 6.68
C HIS A 133 35.24 13.28 6.90
N VAL A 134 34.18 13.89 6.33
CA VAL A 134 33.90 15.33 6.50
C VAL A 134 33.69 15.69 7.98
N PHE A 135 32.92 14.88 8.73
CA PHE A 135 32.72 15.11 10.16
C PHE A 135 34.01 14.95 10.96
N GLY A 136 34.79 13.90 10.67
CA GLY A 136 36.08 13.66 11.32
C GLY A 136 37.09 14.80 11.09
N ALA A 137 37.13 15.37 9.88
CA ALA A 137 38.00 16.50 9.56
C ALA A 137 37.66 17.77 10.37
N HIS A 138 36.41 17.91 10.83
CA HIS A 138 35.96 19.03 11.66
C HIS A 138 35.94 18.67 13.17
N SER A 139 36.53 17.54 13.56
CA SER A 139 36.54 17.04 14.95
C SER A 139 35.13 16.87 15.54
N VAL A 140 34.15 16.50 14.70
CA VAL A 140 32.77 16.23 15.13
C VAL A 140 32.56 14.73 15.27
N ASN A 141 32.15 14.29 16.46
CA ASN A 141 31.81 12.89 16.72
C ASN A 141 30.41 12.55 16.19
N ILE A 142 30.28 11.36 15.58
CA ILE A 142 28.99 10.78 15.17
C ILE A 142 28.54 9.84 16.27
N SER A 143 27.48 10.20 17.00
CA SER A 143 26.93 9.38 18.08
C SER A 143 26.17 8.16 17.57
N GLN A 144 25.35 8.36 16.55
CA GLN A 144 24.53 7.32 15.91
C GLN A 144 24.39 7.62 14.41
N MET A 145 24.29 6.58 13.61
CA MET A 145 24.09 6.67 12.16
C MET A 145 23.19 5.52 11.69
N GLN A 146 22.30 5.80 10.75
CA GLN A 146 21.51 4.82 10.03
C GLN A 146 21.54 5.14 8.53
N ASN A 147 21.54 4.10 7.70
CA ASN A 147 21.51 4.20 6.25
C ASN A 147 20.51 3.18 5.68
N ALA A 148 19.77 3.58 4.65
CA ALA A 148 18.85 2.74 3.90
C ALA A 148 18.91 3.16 2.43
N SER A 149 18.74 2.21 1.53
CA SER A 149 18.83 2.37 0.07
C SER A 149 17.77 1.57 -0.64
#